data_AF-A0A8T0XXR9-F1
#
_entry.id   AF-A0A8T0XXR9-F1
#
_cell.length_a   1.000
_cell.length_b   1.000
_cell.length_c   1.000
_cell.angle_alpha   90.00
_cell.angle_beta   90.00
_cell.angle_gamma   90.00
#
_symmetry.space_group_name_H-M   'P 1'
#
loop_
_entity.id
_entity.type
_entity.pdbx_description
1 polymer ?
#
loop_
_entity_poly.entity_id
_entity_poly.type
_entity_poly.pdbx_seq_one_letter_code
_entity_poly.pdbx_strand_id
1 'polypeptide(L)' 'MTEASQFRIPYQLRQLFATIIVYSQVVEVGALWERFYDDFSLDFGYKYRSLEGNAKEEMVKFHTLKNLNDLLLAYGSA' A
#
# COMPACT_ATOMS: atom_id res chain seq x y z
N MET A 1 3.05 -7.39 20.88
CA MET A 1 2.79 -6.01 20.43
C MET A 1 3.37 -5.72 19.04
N THR A 2 4.44 -6.40 18.62
CA THR A 2 5.13 -6.18 17.32
C THR A 2 4.29 -6.51 16.07
N GLU A 3 3.44 -7.55 16.12
CA GLU A 3 2.57 -7.89 14.98
C GLU A 3 1.50 -6.81 14.72
N ALA A 4 0.88 -6.27 15.77
CA ALA A 4 -0.13 -5.21 15.61
C ALA A 4 0.44 -3.95 14.93
N SER A 5 1.69 -3.59 15.22
CA SER A 5 2.41 -2.51 14.53
C SER A 5 2.77 -2.87 13.08
N GLN A 6 3.16 -4.12 12.81
CA GLN A 6 3.51 -4.58 11.46
C GLN A 6 2.30 -4.64 10.52
N PHE A 7 1.08 -4.83 11.03
CA PHE A 7 -0.14 -4.91 10.22
C PHE A 7 -0.95 -3.61 10.19
N ARG A 8 -1.02 -2.82 11.27
CA ARG A 8 -1.80 -1.55 11.26
C ARG A 8 -1.09 -0.42 10.55
N ILE A 9 0.24 -0.31 10.67
CA ILE A 9 0.99 0.83 10.13
C ILE A 9 0.94 0.87 8.59
N PRO A 10 1.16 -0.25 7.85
CA PRO A 10 1.10 -0.23 6.39
C PRO A 10 -0.27 0.19 5.84
N TYR A 11 -1.36 -0.28 6.45
CA TYR A 11 -2.71 0.12 6.05
C TYR A 11 -2.97 1.61 6.28
N GLN A 12 -2.59 2.16 7.44
CA GLN A 12 -2.73 3.59 7.72
C GLN A 12 -1.91 4.46 6.77
N LEU A 13 -0.70 4.02 6.39
CA LEU A 13 0.13 4.69 5.40
C LEU A 13 -0.54 4.70 4.01
N ARG A 14 -1.12 3.58 3.58
CA ARG A 14 -1.90 3.52 2.33
C ARG A 14 -3.12 4.44 2.37
N GLN A 15 -3.81 4.55 3.51
CA GLN A 15 -4.91 5.50 3.70
C GLN A 15 -4.46 6.96 3.56
N LEU A 16 -3.37 7.33 4.23
CA LEU A 16 -2.80 8.68 4.13
C LEU A 16 -2.40 9.02 2.70
N PHE A 17 -1.74 8.08 2.02
CA PHE A 17 -1.34 8.23 0.63
C PHE A 17 -2.55 8.43 -0.30
N ALA A 18 -3.61 7.61 -0.14
CA ALA A 18 -4.84 7.77 -0.91
C ALA A 18 -5.51 9.15 -0.65
N THR A 19 -5.54 9.61 0.60
CA THR A 19 -6.04 10.96 0.94
C THR A 19 -5.20 12.05 0.28
N ILE A 20 -3.87 11.94 0.30
CA ILE A 20 -2.98 12.89 -0.35
C ILE A 20 -3.25 12.94 -1.87
N ILE A 21 -3.42 11.80 -2.53
CA ILE A 21 -3.74 11.76 -3.97
C ILE A 21 -5.07 12.44 -4.29
N VAL A 22 -6.12 12.15 -3.50
CA VAL A 22 -7.47 12.68 -3.78
C VAL A 22 -7.57 14.17 -3.50
N TYR A 23 -7.00 14.63 -2.38
CA TYR A 23 -7.24 15.97 -1.87
C TYR A 23 -6.09 16.96 -2.12
N SER A 24 -4.90 16.48 -2.50
CA SER A 24 -3.75 17.35 -2.80
C SER A 24 -3.46 17.33 -4.29
N GLN A 25 -3.13 18.50 -4.87
CA GLN A 25 -2.60 18.57 -6.24
C GLN A 25 -1.17 18.04 -6.27
N VAL A 26 -1.00 16.72 -6.13
CA VAL A 26 0.30 16.07 -6.16
C VAL A 26 0.77 15.95 -7.60
N VAL A 27 1.82 16.69 -7.94
CA VAL A 27 2.41 16.71 -9.28
C VAL A 27 3.14 15.41 -9.62
N GLU A 28 3.63 14.67 -8.61
CA GLU A 28 4.51 13.50 -8.81
C GLU A 28 4.09 12.27 -7.99
N VAL A 29 2.87 11.77 -8.21
CA VAL A 29 2.33 10.57 -7.51
C VAL A 29 3.24 9.34 -7.68
N GLY A 30 3.85 9.17 -8.86
CA GLY A 30 4.75 8.05 -9.14
C GLY A 30 6.01 8.04 -8.27
N ALA A 31 6.65 9.19 -8.08
CA ALA A 31 7.84 9.30 -7.23
C ALA A 31 7.52 9.00 -5.75
N LEU A 32 6.34 9.43 -5.29
CA LEU A 32 5.87 9.16 -3.94
C LEU A 32 5.56 7.66 -3.74
N TRP A 33 4.98 7.01 -4.75
CA TRP A 33 4.74 5.57 -4.75
C TRP A 33 6.06 4.79 -4.61
N GLU A 34 7.03 5.03 -5.50
CA GLU A 34 8.32 4.31 -5.47
C GLU A 34 9.06 4.51 -4.14
N ARG A 35 8.96 5.71 -3.55
CA ARG A 35 9.60 6.02 -2.26
C ARG A 35 9.04 5.23 -1.09
N PHE A 36 7.73 4.96 -1.08
CA PHE A 36 7.04 4.38 0.08
C PHE A 36 6.48 2.97 -0.18
N TYR A 37 6.76 2.39 -1.35
CA TYR A 37 6.26 1.08 -1.74
C TYR A 37 6.58 -0.03 -0.73
N ASP A 38 7.82 -0.05 -0.22
CA ASP A 38 8.25 -1.06 0.75
C ASP A 38 7.45 -0.96 2.07
N ASP A 39 7.20 0.27 2.53
CA ASP A 39 6.38 0.53 3.72
C ASP A 39 4.91 0.17 3.49
N PHE A 40 4.38 0.48 2.31
CA PHE A 40 3.00 0.14 1.93
C PHE A 40 2.81 -1.36 1.80
N SER A 41 3.82 -2.12 1.44
CA SER A 41 3.67 -3.53 1.10
C SER A 41 4.10 -4.48 2.22
N LEU A 42 4.63 -3.94 3.33
CA LEU A 42 5.23 -4.70 4.43
C LEU A 42 4.30 -5.81 4.97
N ASP A 43 3.03 -5.49 5.21
CA ASP A 43 2.03 -6.44 5.71
C ASP A 43 1.74 -7.57 4.70
N PHE A 44 1.70 -7.24 3.41
CA PHE A 44 1.57 -8.24 2.35
C PHE A 44 2.85 -9.07 2.18
N GLY A 45 4.03 -8.46 2.35
CA GLY A 45 5.31 -9.17 2.37
C GLY A 45 5.37 -10.23 3.47
N TYR A 46 4.83 -9.92 4.65
CA TYR A 46 4.66 -10.89 5.74
C TYR A 46 3.59 -11.94 5.42
N LYS A 47 2.44 -11.52 4.87
CA LYS A 47 1.32 -12.43 4.53
C LYS A 47 1.72 -13.48 3.50
N TYR A 48 2.52 -13.11 2.50
CA TYR A 48 2.95 -13.99 1.41
C TYR A 48 4.39 -14.52 1.62
N ARG A 49 4.92 -14.49 2.86
CA ARG A 49 6.30 -14.89 3.17
C ARG A 49 6.65 -16.35 2.82
N SER A 50 5.65 -17.21 2.64
CA SER A 50 5.82 -18.61 2.26
C SER A 50 6.01 -18.82 0.75
N LEU A 51 5.76 -17.79 -0.06
CA LEU A 51 6.04 -17.81 -1.49
C LEU A 51 7.49 -17.38 -1.73
N GLU A 52 8.08 -17.84 -2.82
CA GLU A 52 9.46 -17.50 -3.21
C GLU A 52 9.52 -16.91 -4.61
N GLY A 53 10.60 -16.15 -4.88
CA GLY A 53 10.87 -15.53 -6.17
C GLY A 53 9.74 -14.64 -6.68
N ASN A 54 9.57 -14.61 -8.00
CA ASN A 54 8.63 -13.72 -8.70
C ASN A 54 7.19 -13.86 -8.20
N ALA A 55 6.75 -15.07 -7.83
CA ALA A 55 5.38 -15.29 -7.36
C ALA A 55 5.06 -14.51 -6.07
N LYS A 56 6.05 -14.38 -5.17
CA LYS A 56 5.91 -13.55 -3.98
C LYS A 56 5.79 -12.08 -4.35
N GLU A 57 6.71 -11.59 -5.18
CA GLU A 57 6.77 -10.18 -5.57
C GLU A 57 5.49 -9.73 -6.29
N GLU A 58 4.98 -10.55 -7.21
CA GLU A 58 3.72 -10.31 -7.92
C GLU A 58 2.54 -10.25 -6.95
N MET A 59 2.43 -11.22 -6.02
CA MET A 59 1.35 -11.24 -5.03
C MET A 59 1.38 -10.02 -4.12
N VAL A 60 2.56 -9.64 -3.64
CA VAL A 60 2.75 -8.47 -2.77
C VAL A 60 2.36 -7.19 -3.51
N LYS A 61 2.87 -7.00 -4.73
CA LYS A 61 2.58 -5.82 -5.54
C LYS A 61 1.10 -5.72 -5.89
N PHE A 62 0.50 -6.82 -6.35
CA PHE A 62 -0.91 -6.88 -6.73
C PHE A 62 -1.83 -6.50 -5.55
N HIS A 63 -1.62 -7.10 -4.38
CA HIS A 63 -2.49 -6.83 -3.23
C HIS A 63 -2.30 -5.41 -2.66
N THR A 64 -1.07 -4.88 -2.72
CA THR A 64 -0.79 -3.49 -2.32
C THR A 64 -1.54 -2.51 -3.23
N LEU A 65 -1.42 -2.67 -4.55
CA LEU A 65 -2.09 -1.82 -5.53
C LEU A 65 -3.62 -1.96 -5.45
N LYS A 66 -4.13 -3.18 -5.30
CA LYS A 66 -5.56 -3.43 -5.15
C LYS A 66 -6.12 -2.70 -3.93
N ASN A 67 -5.48 -2.86 -2.77
CA ASN A 67 -5.94 -2.20 -1.54
C ASN A 67 -5.94 -0.68 -1.66
N LEU A 68 -4.93 -0.13 -2.33
CA LEU A 68 -4.82 1.31 -2.58
C LEU A 68 -5.89 1.80 -3.56
N ASN A 69 -6.17 1.05 -4.63
CA ASN A 69 -7.27 1.35 -5.55
C ASN A 69 -8.63 1.32 -4.84
N ASP A 70 -8.87 0.33 -3.97
CA ASP A 70 -10.10 0.23 -3.18
C ASP A 70 -10.27 1.48 -2.28
N LEU A 71 -9.18 1.97 -1.67
CA LEU A 71 -9.18 3.21 -0.88
C LEU A 71 -9.47 4.45 -1.74
N LEU A 72 -8.85 4.55 -2.92
CA LEU A 72 -9.09 5.66 -3.84
C LEU A 72 -10.54 5.69 -4.33
N LEU A 73 -11.13 4.54 -4.65
CA LEU A 73 -12.54 4.43 -5.01
C LEU A 73 -13.45 4.86 -3.86
N ALA A 74 -13.15 4.42 -2.63
CA ALA A 74 -13.92 4.80 -1.45
C ALA A 74 -13.85 6.31 -1.14
N TYR A 75 -12.72 6.96 -1.43
CA TYR A 75 -12.54 8.40 -1.17
C TYR A 75 -13.03 9.29 -2.32
N GLY A 76 -12.94 8.83 -3.57
CA GLY A 76 -13.38 9.56 -4.76
C GLY A 76 -14.87 9.46 -5.07
N SER A 77 -15.63 8.66 -4.31
CA SER A 77 -17.10 8.56 -4.41
C SER A 77 -17.84 9.30 -3.28
N ALA A 78 -17.15 10.20 -2.57
CA ALA A 78 -17.69 11.07 -1.54
C ALA A 78 -18.15 12.43 -2.09
#